data_AF-A0A2D6TX57-F1
#
_entry.id   AF-A0A2D6TX57-F1
#
_cell.length_a   1.000
_cell.length_b   1.000
_cell.length_c   1.000
_cell.angle_alpha   90.00
_cell.angle_beta   90.00
_cell.angle_gamma   90.00
#
_symmetry.space_group_name_H-M   'P 1'
#
loop_
_entity.id
_entity.type
_entity.pdbx_description
1 polymer ?
#
loop_
_entity_poly.entity_id
_entity_poly.type
_entity_poly.pdbx_seq_one_letter_code
_entity_poly.pdbx_strand_id
1 'polypeptide(L)' 'MSQYPLRLPESLMRATKRAAKADKTSINQFIITAIAEKVAALETEAMLEKRAIMADKTRFLKLLDNGKED' A
#
# COMPACT_ATOMS: atom_id res chain seq x y z
N MET A 1 -12.87 19.43 1.18
CA MET A 1 -13.11 17.96 1.15
C MET A 1 -14.20 17.70 0.13
N SER A 2 -13.98 16.79 -0.82
CA SER A 2 -15.06 16.28 -1.68
C SER A 2 -15.83 15.19 -0.90
N GLN A 3 -17.16 15.20 -0.97
CA GLN A 3 -18.00 14.20 -0.31
C GLN A 3 -18.45 13.18 -1.35
N TYR A 4 -17.91 11.96 -1.26
CA TYR A 4 -18.31 10.85 -2.12
C TYR A 4 -19.27 9.92 -1.36
N PRO A 5 -20.53 9.76 -1.80
CA PRO A 5 -21.47 8.86 -1.14
C PRO A 5 -21.09 7.41 -1.40
N LEU A 6 -20.51 6.75 -0.39
CA LEU A 6 -20.10 5.35 -0.45
C LEU A 6 -21.24 4.42 0.03
N ARG A 7 -21.63 3.45 -0.80
CA ARG A 7 -22.56 2.37 -0.42
C ARG A 7 -21.78 1.08 -0.23
N LEU A 8 -21.85 0.51 0.99
CA LEU A 8 -21.18 -0.74 1.33
C LEU A 8 -22.23 -1.84 1.59
N PRO A 9 -22.00 -3.08 1.13
CA PRO A 9 -22.77 -4.23 1.59
C PRO A 9 -22.75 -4.33 3.12
N GLU A 10 -23.85 -4.79 3.72
CA GLU A 10 -24.00 -4.82 5.17
C GLU A 10 -22.91 -5.66 5.86
N SER A 11 -22.54 -6.80 5.25
CA SER A 11 -21.45 -7.67 5.71
C SER A 11 -20.11 -6.94 5.80
N LEU A 12 -19.82 -6.12 4.80
CA LEU A 12 -18.59 -5.33 4.73
C LEU A 12 -18.63 -4.19 5.76
N MET A 13 -19.75 -3.49 5.88
CA MET A 13 -19.93 -2.47 6.92
C MET A 13 -19.71 -3.05 8.33
N ARG A 14 -20.22 -4.27 8.61
CA ARG A 14 -19.97 -4.96 9.89
C ARG A 14 -18.48 -5.27 10.09
N ALA A 15 -17.77 -5.70 9.04
CA ALA A 15 -16.33 -5.95 9.12
C ALA A 15 -15.54 -4.67 9.36
N THR A 16 -15.84 -3.58 8.64
CA THR A 16 -15.21 -2.27 8.83
C THR A 16 -15.42 -1.75 10.25
N LYS A 17 -16.62 -1.89 10.81
CA LYS A 17 -16.90 -1.52 12.21
C LYS A 17 -16.02 -2.28 13.21
N ARG A 18 -15.84 -3.59 13.02
CA ARG A 18 -14.97 -4.41 13.88
C ARG A 18 -13.50 -3.99 13.75
N ALA A 19 -13.03 -3.76 12.53
CA ALA A 19 -11.66 -3.33 12.27
C ALA A 19 -11.37 -1.95 12.87
N ALA A 20 -12.23 -0.95 12.63
CA ALA A 20 -12.09 0.38 13.21
C ALA A 20 -12.08 0.37 14.74
N LYS A 21 -12.93 -0.49 15.36
CA LYS A 21 -12.93 -0.67 16.81
C LYS A 21 -11.62 -1.27 17.32
N ALA A 22 -11.07 -2.26 16.63
CA ALA A 22 -9.80 -2.88 17.00
C ALA A 22 -8.63 -1.89 16.88
N ASP A 23 -8.66 -1.06 15.84
CA ASP A 23 -7.69 0.00 15.55
C ASP A 23 -7.90 1.28 16.40
N LYS A 24 -8.97 1.31 17.23
CA LYS A 24 -9.34 2.44 18.11
C LYS A 24 -9.54 3.76 17.36
N THR A 25 -10.10 3.70 16.14
CA THR A 25 -10.39 4.87 15.32
C THR A 25 -11.88 4.96 14.99
N SER A 26 -12.33 6.13 14.52
CA SER A 26 -13.68 6.23 13.94
C SER A 26 -13.76 5.48 12.61
N ILE A 27 -14.95 5.02 12.23
CA ILE A 27 -15.17 4.34 10.94
C ILE A 27 -14.68 5.22 9.77
N ASN A 28 -14.93 6.53 9.82
CA ASN A 28 -14.53 7.45 8.76
C ASN A 28 -13.00 7.56 8.66
N GLN A 29 -12.30 7.71 9.79
CA GLN A 29 -10.83 7.73 9.80
C GLN A 29 -10.26 6.41 9.30
N PHE A 30 -10.80 5.28 9.78
CA PHE A 30 -10.39 3.96 9.31
C PHE A 30 -10.53 3.82 7.79
N ILE A 31 -11.67 4.23 7.21
CA ILE A 31 -11.89 4.16 5.77
C ILE A 31 -10.92 5.08 5.02
N ILE A 32 -10.71 6.31 5.50
CA ILE A 32 -9.79 7.26 4.86
C ILE A 32 -8.36 6.72 4.86
N THR A 33 -7.90 6.19 6.01
CA THR A 33 -6.57 5.57 6.13
C THR A 33 -6.43 4.36 5.20
N ALA A 34 -7.42 3.47 5.19
CA ALA A 34 -7.39 2.29 4.31
C ALA A 34 -7.35 2.66 2.82
N ILE A 35 -8.05 3.74 2.42
CA ILE A 35 -7.97 4.27 1.06
C ILE A 35 -6.56 4.80 0.78
N ALA A 36 -6.01 5.62 1.68
CA ALA A 36 -4.67 6.18 1.53
C ALA A 36 -3.61 5.08 1.41
N GLU A 37 -3.67 4.05 2.25
CA GLU A 37 -2.77 2.89 2.22
C GLU A 37 -2.89 2.12 0.89
N LYS A 38 -4.11 1.85 0.42
CA LYS A 38 -4.30 1.14 -0.85
C LYS A 38 -3.79 1.94 -2.04
N VAL A 39 -4.01 3.24 -2.06
CA VAL A 39 -3.50 4.14 -3.10
C VAL A 39 -1.98 4.15 -3.08
N ALA A 40 -1.37 4.37 -1.90
CA ALA A 40 0.08 4.37 -1.75
C ALA A 40 0.72 3.04 -2.19
N ALA A 41 0.09 1.91 -1.89
CA ALA A 41 0.55 0.60 -2.33
C ALA A 41 0.54 0.46 -3.86
N LEU A 42 -0.55 0.85 -4.53
CA LEU A 42 -0.66 0.80 -5.99
C LEU A 42 0.32 1.75 -6.69
N GLU A 43 0.49 2.97 -6.16
CA GLU A 43 1.46 3.92 -6.69
C GLU A 43 2.90 3.44 -6.54
N THR A 44 3.21 2.83 -5.38
CA THR A 44 4.53 2.25 -5.11
C THR A 44 4.83 1.07 -6.03
N GLU A 45 3.86 0.18 -6.25
CA GLU A 45 3.95 -0.92 -7.21
C GLU A 45 4.30 -0.39 -8.61
N ALA A 46 3.52 0.56 -9.12
CA ALA A 46 3.77 1.17 -10.43
C ALA A 46 5.14 1.88 -10.51
N MET A 47 5.60 2.50 -9.42
CA MET A 47 6.93 3.10 -9.35
C MET A 47 8.04 2.04 -9.44
N LEU A 48 7.90 0.95 -8.70
CA LEU A 48 8.88 -0.13 -8.68
C LEU A 48 8.98 -0.82 -10.04
N GLU A 49 7.85 -1.07 -10.70
CA GLU A 49 7.83 -1.62 -12.07
C GLU A 49 8.59 -0.74 -13.05
N LYS A 50 8.34 0.58 -13.03
CA LYS A 50 9.08 1.54 -13.89
C LYS A 50 10.58 1.50 -13.63
N ARG A 51 10.99 1.41 -12.36
CA ARG A 51 12.41 1.30 -12.00
C ARG A 51 13.01 -0.03 -12.42
N ALA A 52 12.25 -1.12 -12.31
CA ALA A 52 12.70 -2.46 -12.70
C ALA A 52 13.01 -2.55 -14.20
N ILE A 53 12.25 -1.87 -15.06
CA ILE A 53 12.53 -1.78 -16.50
C ILE A 53 13.90 -1.16 -16.78
N MET A 54 14.31 -0.19 -15.97
CA MET A 54 15.60 0.49 -16.08
C MET A 54 16.73 -0.23 -15.32
N ALA A 55 16.43 -1.30 -14.60
CA ALA A 55 17.40 -1.96 -13.73
C ALA A 55 18.28 -2.94 -14.52
N ASP A 56 19.60 -2.78 -14.39
CA ASP A 56 20.56 -3.76 -14.87
C ASP A 56 20.87 -4.79 -13.77
N LYS A 57 20.21 -5.94 -13.85
CA LYS A 57 20.39 -7.05 -12.92
C LYS A 57 21.82 -7.57 -12.88
N THR A 58 22.53 -7.58 -14.02
CA THR A 58 23.91 -8.08 -14.11
C THR A 58 24.85 -7.14 -13.38
N ARG A 59 24.70 -5.83 -13.60
CA ARG A 59 25.48 -4.81 -12.89
C ARG A 59 25.21 -4.86 -11.38
N PHE A 60 23.94 -5.06 -11.00
CA PHE A 60 23.56 -5.20 -9.59
C PHE A 60 24.21 -6.42 -8.93
N LEU A 61 24.17 -7.60 -9.57
CA LEU A 61 24.79 -8.82 -9.04
C LEU A 61 26.32 -8.69 -8.94
N LYS A 62 26.98 -8.09 -9.94
CA LYS A 62 28.42 -7.83 -9.89
C LYS A 62 28.82 -6.94 -8.71
N LEU A 63 28.02 -5.92 -8.39
CA LEU A 63 28.27 -5.07 -7.22
C LEU A 63 28.14 -5.84 -5.91
N LEU A 64 27.17 -6.76 -5.79
CA LEU A 64 26.98 -7.57 -4.59
C LEU A 64 28.10 -8.59 -4.38
N ASP A 65 28.62 -9.20 -5.45
CA ASP A 65 29.72 -10.17 -5.35
C ASP A 65 31.06 -9.50 -5.00
N ASN A 66 31.30 -8.28 -5.47
CA ASN A 66 32.50 -7.51 -5.11
C ASN A 66 32.49 -6.98 -3.67
N GLY A 67 31.35 -7.03 -2.97
CA GLY A 67 31.23 -6.62 -1.56
C GLY A 67 31.48 -7.74 -0.55
N LYS A 68 31.93 -8.92 -1.00
CA LYS A 68 32.23 -10.09 -0.15
C LYS A 68 33.72 -10.28 0.16
N GLU A 69 34.57 -9.31 -0.16
CA GLU A 69 35.95 -9.29 0.33
C GLU A 69 36.02 -8.42 1.60
N ASP A 70 35.73 -9.05 2.74
CA ASP A 70 36.24 -8.74 4.11
C ASP A 70 35.87 -9.91 5.06
#